data_AF-A0A427AX98-F1
#
_entry.id   AF-A0A427AX98-F1
#
_cell.length_a   1.000
_cell.length_b   1.000
_cell.length_c   1.000
_cell.angle_alpha   90.00
_cell.angle_beta   90.00
_cell.angle_gamma   90.00
#
_symmetry.space_group_name_H-M   'P 1'
#
loop_
_entity.id
_entity.type
_entity.pdbx_description
1 polymer ?
#
loop_
_entity_poly.entity_id
_entity_poly.type
_entity_poly.pdbx_seq_one_letter_code
_entity_poly.pdbx_strand_id
1 'polypeptide(L)' 'MLLNRESITNSVVMIQPSLLSYSFNSPPVPALLDVASISSDRILLLDAYFSVVIFHGMTIAQWRNMGYQNQPEHQVT' A
#
# COMPACT_ATOMS: atom_id res chain seq x y z
N MET A 1 17.02 12.95 -18.64
CA MET A 1 15.89 12.87 -17.69
C MET A 1 15.08 11.64 -18.04
N LEU A 2 14.88 10.69 -17.11
CA LEU A 2 14.11 9.46 -17.36
C LEU A 2 12.66 9.78 -17.79
N LEU A 3 12.07 10.79 -17.16
CA LEU A 3 10.75 11.34 -17.47
C LEU A 3 10.55 11.65 -18.96
N ASN A 4 11.57 12.16 -19.67
CA ASN A 4 11.46 12.55 -21.08
C ASN A 4 11.56 11.37 -22.06
N ARG A 5 11.73 10.15 -21.55
CA ARG A 5 11.92 8.92 -22.34
C ARG A 5 10.85 7.87 -22.07
N GLU A 6 9.90 8.18 -21.19
CA GLU A 6 8.89 7.26 -20.72
C GLU A 6 7.52 7.58 -21.31
N SER A 7 6.62 6.60 -21.26
CA SER A 7 5.24 6.80 -21.72
C SER A 7 4.53 7.85 -20.87
N ILE A 8 3.44 8.43 -21.41
CA ILE A 8 2.60 9.36 -20.66
C ILE A 8 2.09 8.70 -19.37
N THR A 9 1.65 7.44 -19.46
CA THR A 9 1.16 6.66 -18.31
C THR A 9 2.21 6.57 -17.20
N ASN A 10 3.44 6.17 -17.54
CA ASN A 10 4.52 6.06 -16.56
C ASN A 10 4.93 7.43 -16.01
N SER A 11 4.95 8.46 -16.87
CA SER A 11 5.27 9.83 -16.47
C SER A 11 4.25 10.40 -15.47
N VAL A 12 2.98 10.05 -15.61
CA VAL A 12 1.94 10.43 -14.64
C VAL A 12 2.20 9.78 -13.28
N VAL A 13 2.53 8.48 -13.24
CA VAL A 13 2.84 7.77 -11.98
C VAL A 13 4.09 8.35 -11.30
N MET A 14 5.08 8.81 -12.06
CA MET A 14 6.26 9.50 -11.52
C MET A 14 5.92 10.84 -10.84
N ILE A 15 4.90 11.56 -11.32
CA ILE A 15 4.50 12.87 -10.78
C ILE A 15 3.48 12.71 -9.65
N GLN A 16 2.49 11.83 -9.85
CA GLN A 16 1.44 11.49 -8.91
C GLN A 16 1.47 9.98 -8.66
N PRO A 17 2.18 9.55 -7.60
CA PRO A 17 2.20 8.17 -7.18
C PRO A 17 0.79 7.64 -6.91
N SER A 18 0.60 6.36 -7.22
CA SER A 18 -0.64 5.66 -6.89
C SER A 18 -0.57 5.12 -5.47
N LEU A 19 -1.67 5.26 -4.71
CA LEU A 19 -1.80 4.70 -3.38
C LEU A 19 -2.98 3.74 -3.34
N LEU A 20 -2.72 2.48 -2.99
CA LEU A 20 -3.74 1.47 -2.75
C LEU A 20 -3.85 1.18 -1.26
N SER A 21 -5.08 1.03 -0.77
CA SER A 21 -5.40 0.70 0.61
C SER A 21 -5.98 -0.71 0.70
N TYR A 22 -5.41 -1.51 1.59
CA TYR A 22 -5.86 -2.86 1.93
C TYR A 22 -6.41 -2.87 3.35
N SER A 23 -7.56 -3.50 3.54
CA SER A 23 -8.19 -3.70 4.84
C SER A 23 -8.87 -5.07 4.88
N PHE A 24 -9.35 -5.50 6.04
CA PHE A 24 -10.11 -6.74 6.16
C PHE A 24 -11.56 -6.62 5.67
N ASN A 25 -12.12 -5.41 5.71
CA ASN A 25 -13.55 -5.19 5.50
C ASN A 25 -13.92 -4.94 4.04
N SER A 26 -12.92 -4.71 3.18
CA SER A 26 -13.13 -4.40 1.77
C SER A 26 -11.98 -4.93 0.92
N PRO A 27 -12.22 -5.20 -0.38
CA PRO A 27 -11.13 -5.44 -1.31
C PRO A 27 -10.20 -4.21 -1.41
N PRO A 28 -9.03 -4.36 -2.05
CA PRO A 28 -8.10 -3.24 -2.24
C PRO A 28 -8.77 -2.10 -3.00
N VAL A 29 -8.66 -0.88 -2.47
CA VAL A 29 -9.25 0.32 -3.06
C VAL A 29 -8.20 1.41 -3.27
N PRO A 30 -8.32 2.23 -4.33
CA PRO A 30 -7.52 3.44 -4.46
C PRO A 30 -7.76 4.37 -3.26
N ALA A 31 -6.69 4.95 -2.75
CA ALA A 31 -6.71 5.95 -1.69
C ALA A 31 -6.11 7.27 -2.18
N LEU A 32 -6.52 8.38 -1.57
CA LEU A 32 -5.91 9.67 -1.84
C LEU A 32 -4.49 9.70 -1.27
N LEU A 33 -3.58 10.35 -1.96
CA LEU A 33 -2.20 10.57 -1.47
C LEU A 33 -2.20 11.69 -0.41
N ASP A 34 -2.80 11.41 0.73
CA ASP A 34 -3.01 12.31 1.85
C ASP A 34 -2.77 11.56 3.17
N VAL A 35 -2.34 12.29 4.21
CA VAL A 35 -2.18 11.77 5.58
C VAL A 35 -3.49 11.19 6.12
N ALA A 36 -4.64 11.72 5.70
CA ALA A 36 -5.96 11.19 6.05
C ALA A 36 -6.19 9.74 5.58
N SER A 37 -5.43 9.26 4.58
CA SER A 37 -5.48 7.85 4.14
C SER A 37 -4.70 6.90 5.06
N ILE A 38 -3.89 7.42 5.98
CA ILE A 38 -3.12 6.61 6.93
C ILE A 38 -4.03 6.17 8.07
N SER A 39 -4.15 4.85 8.25
CA SER A 39 -4.91 4.24 9.35
C SER A 39 -4.12 3.11 10.00
N SER A 40 -4.40 2.83 11.28
CA SER A 40 -3.68 1.81 12.07
C SER A 40 -4.00 0.37 11.64
N ASP A 41 -5.18 0.15 11.07
CA ASP A 41 -5.75 -1.14 10.65
C ASP A 41 -5.59 -1.44 9.16
N ARG A 42 -4.82 -0.61 8.42
CA ARG A 42 -4.67 -0.73 6.97
C ARG A 42 -3.23 -0.98 6.56
N ILE A 43 -3.07 -1.65 5.42
CA ILE A 43 -1.81 -1.71 4.69
C ILE A 43 -1.95 -0.78 3.49
N LEU A 44 -0.93 0.05 3.25
CA LEU A 44 -0.89 0.93 2.09
C LEU A 44 0.23 0.48 1.14
N LEU A 45 -0.07 0.44 -0.15
CA LEU A 45 0.90 0.23 -1.22
C LEU A 45 1.02 1.52 -2.01
N LEU A 46 2.19 2.16 -1.92
CA LEU A 46 2.55 3.33 -2.71
C LEU A 46 3.40 2.86 -3.89
N ASP A 47 2.94 3.15 -5.11
CA ASP A 47 3.72 3.01 -6.34
C ASP A 47 4.07 4.39 -6.88
N ALA A 48 5.35 4.75 -6.77
CA ALA A 48 5.90 6.02 -7.26
C ALA A 48 6.75 5.84 -8.52
N TYR A 49 6.54 4.76 -9.29
CA TYR A 49 7.31 4.33 -10.46
C TYR A 49 8.77 3.91 -10.13
N PHE A 50 9.54 4.77 -9.47
CA PHE A 50 10.93 4.50 -9.09
C PHE A 50 11.04 3.61 -7.84
N SER A 51 10.01 3.58 -7.02
CA SER A 51 9.97 2.82 -5.77
C SER A 51 8.55 2.35 -5.48
N VAL A 52 8.46 1.13 -4.96
CA VAL A 52 7.25 0.59 -4.35
C VAL A 52 7.45 0.53 -2.85
N VAL A 53 6.55 1.14 -2.09
CA VAL A 53 6.61 1.19 -0.62
C VAL A 53 5.38 0.53 -0.03
N ILE A 54 5.60 -0.41 0.88
CA ILE A 54 4.52 -1.05 1.65
C ILE A 54 4.55 -0.50 3.07
N PHE A 55 3.53 0.26 3.42
CA PHE A 55 3.33 0.77 4.77
C PHE A 55 2.36 -0.13 5.53
N HIS A 56 2.70 -0.46 6.77
CA HIS A 56 1.85 -1.22 7.67
C HIS A 56 1.38 -0.29 8.77
N GLY A 57 0.06 -0.12 8.91
CA GLY A 57 -0.53 0.58 10.04
C GLY A 57 -0.11 -0.03 11.38
N MET A 58 -0.18 0.77 12.45
CA MET A 58 0.33 0.37 13.77
C MET A 58 -0.21 -0.99 14.25
N THR A 59 -1.51 -1.24 14.10
CA THR A 59 -2.15 -2.49 14.51
C THR A 59 -1.65 -3.66 13.65
N ILE A 60 -1.57 -3.47 12.32
CA ILE A 60 -1.07 -4.49 11.40
C ILE A 60 0.40 -4.82 11.71
N ALA A 61 1.23 -3.81 11.97
CA ALA A 61 2.63 -3.99 12.32
C ALA A 61 2.80 -4.78 13.61
N GLN A 62 1.99 -4.49 14.64
CA GLN A 62 1.94 -5.25 15.88
C GLN A 62 1.57 -6.71 15.62
N TRP A 63 0.51 -6.95 14.83
CA TRP A 63 0.09 -8.32 14.52
C TRP A 63 1.15 -9.10 13.76
N ARG A 64 1.81 -8.45 12.79
CA ARG A 64 2.91 -9.05 12.04
C ARG A 64 4.06 -9.46 12.95
N ASN A 65 4.42 -8.62 13.91
CA ASN A 65 5.50 -8.88 14.87
C ASN A 65 5.14 -10.00 15.85
N MET A 66 3.86 -10.13 16.22
CA MET A 66 3.35 -11.24 17.03
C MET A 66 3.21 -12.55 16.24
N GLY A 67 3.35 -12.51 14.91
CA GLY A 67 3.32 -13.70 14.07
C GLY A 67 1.93 -14.29 13.87
N TYR A 68 0.86 -13.50 14.01
CA TYR A 68 -0.52 -13.99 13.82
C TYR A 68 -0.73 -14.63 12.45
N GLN A 69 -0.05 -14.15 11.40
CA GLN A 69 -0.11 -14.72 10.05
C GLN A 69 0.34 -16.18 9.95
N ASN A 70 1.09 -16.70 10.94
CA ASN A 70 1.56 -18.09 10.96
C ASN A 70 0.58 -19.02 11.68
N GLN A 71 -0.43 -18.48 12.37
CA GLN A 71 -1.39 -19.27 13.12
C GLN A 71 -2.42 -19.89 12.16
N PRO A 72 -2.82 -21.15 12.39
CA PRO A 72 -3.75 -21.86 11.49
C PRO A 72 -5.12 -21.18 11.40
N GLU A 73 -5.55 -20.44 12.43
CA GLU A 73 -6.81 -19.69 12.47
C GLU A 73 -6.85 -18.52 11.48
N HIS A 74 -5.70 -18.05 11.00
CA HIS A 74 -5.57 -16.91 10.08
C HIS A 74 -5.10 -17.32 8.68
N GLN A 75 -5.05 -18.63 8.40
CA GLN A 75 -4.82 -19.11 7.04
C GLN A 75 -6.07 -18.89 6.19
N VAL A 76 -5.87 -18.43 4.96
CA VAL A 76 -6.96 -18.33 3.99
C VAL A 76 -7.32 -19.76 3.56
N THR A 77 -8.49 -20.23 4.00
CA THR A 77 -9.08 -21.50 3.57
C THR A 77 -9.46 -21.47 2.09
#